data_AF-A0A420F076-F1
#
_entry.id   AF-A0A420F076-F1
#
_cell.length_a   1.000
_cell.length_b   1.000
_cell.length_c   1.000
_cell.angle_alpha   90.00
_cell.angle_beta   90.00
_cell.angle_gamma   90.00
#
_symmetry.space_group_name_H-M   'P 1'
#
loop_
_entity.id
_entity.type
_entity.pdbx_description
1 polymer ?
#
loop_
_entity_poly.entity_id
_entity_poly.type
_entity_poly.pdbx_seq_one_letter_code
_entity_poly.pdbx_strand_id
1 'polypeptide(L)'
;MAALPAPRPVRPAAPVPRTYVQYLRDRLLEAEAGLTAMSEKYERTKARFDRCYARRGITPDTDIVNYINAKSMNPELTFWYAKVEHFQREVAAYGAALTGLDAARRLLADDGYRVDDRTRPRNGRRALNRVG
;
A
#
# COMPACT_ATOMS: atom_id res chain seq x y z
N MET A 1 15.74 -27.60 39.24
CA MET A 1 15.38 -27.22 37.86
C MET A 1 14.24 -26.22 37.94
N ALA A 2 14.45 -24.98 37.51
CA ALA A 2 13.40 -23.95 37.51
C ALA A 2 12.50 -24.15 36.28
N ALA A 3 11.19 -24.29 36.50
CA ALA A 3 10.21 -24.36 35.42
C ALA A 3 10.21 -23.03 34.66
N LEU A 4 10.47 -23.08 33.35
CA LEU A 4 10.33 -21.90 32.48
C LEU A 4 8.87 -21.42 32.54
N PRO A 5 8.63 -20.11 32.72
CA PRO A 5 7.28 -19.58 32.74
C PRO A 5 6.60 -19.85 31.39
N ALA A 6 5.38 -20.36 31.44
CA ALA A 6 4.57 -20.63 30.24
C ALA A 6 4.44 -19.36 29.39
N PRO A 7 4.48 -19.48 28.04
CA PRO A 7 4.36 -18.34 27.15
C PRO A 7 3.03 -17.62 27.41
N ARG A 8 3.14 -16.31 27.64
CA ARG A 8 1.99 -15.44 27.93
C ARG A 8 1.09 -15.43 26.68
N PRO A 9 -0.22 -15.71 26.81
CA PRO A 9 -1.12 -15.68 25.66
C PRO A 9 -1.11 -14.29 25.03
N VAL A 10 -0.80 -14.23 23.73
CA VAL A 10 -0.86 -13.01 22.94
C VAL A 10 -2.33 -12.59 22.86
N ARG A 11 -2.62 -11.38 23.34
CA ARG A 11 -3.98 -10.84 23.32
C ARG A 11 -4.39 -10.66 21.85
N PRO A 12 -5.55 -11.17 21.41
CA PRO A 12 -5.99 -10.98 20.03
C PRO A 12 -6.13 -9.49 19.75
N ALA A 13 -5.45 -9.02 18.70
CA ALA A 13 -5.55 -7.64 18.26
C ALA A 13 -6.99 -7.34 17.82
N ALA A 14 -7.49 -6.15 18.15
CA ALA A 14 -8.82 -5.74 17.73
C ALA A 14 -8.90 -5.73 16.19
N PRO A 15 -9.98 -6.26 15.59
CA PRO A 15 -10.11 -6.31 14.14
C PRO A 15 -10.16 -4.89 13.56
N VAL A 16 -9.44 -4.67 12.46
CA VAL A 16 -9.46 -3.39 11.75
C VAL A 16 -10.86 -3.14 11.19
N PRO A 17 -11.47 -1.96 11.46
CA PRO A 17 -12.81 -1.64 10.96
C PRO A 17 -12.88 -1.67 9.43
N ARG A 18 -13.92 -2.29 8.87
CA ARG A 18 -14.15 -2.31 7.41
C ARG A 18 -14.27 -0.91 6.82
N THR A 19 -14.83 0.02 7.58
CA THR A 19 -14.96 1.43 7.19
C THR A 19 -13.60 2.09 6.97
N TYR A 20 -12.58 1.72 7.75
CA TYR A 20 -11.23 2.23 7.59
C TYR A 20 -10.56 1.68 6.32
N VAL A 21 -10.78 0.40 6.00
CA VAL A 21 -10.31 -0.19 4.74
C VAL A 21 -10.97 0.48 3.54
N GLN A 22 -12.27 0.75 3.62
CA GLN A 22 -12.99 1.46 2.56
C GLN A 22 -12.44 2.89 2.37
N TYR A 23 -12.26 3.62 3.47
CA TYR A 23 -11.64 4.95 3.44
C TYR A 23 -10.27 4.94 2.73
N LEU A 24 -9.40 3.97 3.05
CA LEU A 24 -8.09 3.87 2.41
C LEU A 24 -8.18 3.59 0.91
N ARG A 25 -9.17 2.79 0.47
CA ARG A 25 -9.42 2.53 -0.96
C ARG A 25 -9.91 3.77 -1.68
N ASP A 26 -10.86 4.48 -1.08
CA ASP A 26 -11.40 5.71 -1.67
C ASP A 26 -10.30 6.78 -1.78
N ARG A 27 -9.45 6.91 -0.76
CA ARG A 27 -8.28 7.79 -0.77
C ARG A 27 -7.23 7.40 -1.80
N LEU A 28 -6.99 6.11 -1.99
CA LEU A 28 -6.07 5.63 -3.02
C LEU A 28 -6.58 6.02 -4.42
N LEU A 29 -7.86 5.80 -4.70
CA LEU A 29 -8.47 6.17 -5.98
C LEU A 29 -8.44 7.70 -6.22
N GLU A 30 -8.71 8.48 -5.17
CA GLU A 30 -8.60 9.94 -5.22
C GLU A 30 -7.16 10.38 -5.53
N ALA A 31 -6.16 9.75 -4.89
CA ALA A 31 -4.75 10.04 -5.11
C ALA A 31 -4.29 9.64 -6.51
N GLU A 32 -4.75 8.52 -7.05
CA GLU A 32 -4.46 8.08 -8.42
C GLU A 32 -5.05 9.04 -9.45
N ALA A 33 -6.32 9.45 -9.28
CA ALA A 33 -6.95 10.45 -10.13
C ALA A 33 -6.22 11.80 -10.06
N GLY A 34 -5.82 12.22 -8.85
CA GLY A 34 -5.00 13.40 -8.62
C GLY A 34 -3.65 13.32 -9.33
N LEU A 35 -2.96 12.17 -9.23
CA LEU A 35 -1.68 11.92 -9.90
C LEU A 35 -1.80 12.05 -11.42
N THR A 36 -2.80 11.42 -12.02
CA THR A 36 -3.04 11.53 -13.48
C THR A 36 -3.29 12.98 -13.87
N ALA A 37 -4.19 13.67 -13.18
CA ALA A 37 -4.53 15.06 -13.50
C ALA A 37 -3.33 16.02 -13.35
N MET A 38 -2.51 15.86 -12.32
CA MET A 38 -1.32 16.70 -12.13
C MET A 38 -0.21 16.35 -13.13
N SER A 39 -0.05 15.08 -13.48
CA SER A 39 0.95 14.64 -14.47
C SER A 39 0.65 15.23 -15.84
N GLU A 40 -0.61 15.23 -16.28
CA GLU A 40 -0.98 15.89 -17.55
C GLU A 40 -0.68 17.39 -17.56
N LYS A 41 -0.91 18.08 -16.43
CA LYS A 41 -0.61 19.51 -16.32
C LYS A 41 0.89 19.77 -16.35
N TYR A 42 1.66 18.95 -15.65
CA TYR A 42 3.12 18.99 -15.69
C TYR A 42 3.63 18.78 -17.12
N GLU A 43 3.18 17.73 -17.81
CA GLU A 43 3.63 17.41 -19.18
C GLU A 43 3.25 18.49 -20.18
N ARG A 44 2.04 19.05 -20.09
CA ARG A 44 1.64 20.19 -20.94
C ARG A 44 2.53 21.41 -20.71
N THR A 45 2.82 21.73 -19.45
CA THR A 45 3.71 22.83 -19.08
C THR A 45 5.12 22.58 -19.58
N LYS A 46 5.63 21.35 -19.41
CA LYS A 46 6.95 20.93 -19.87
C LYS A 46 7.07 21.02 -21.38
N ALA A 47 6.08 20.54 -22.13
CA ALA A 47 6.07 20.65 -23.59
C ALA A 47 6.06 22.12 -24.08
N ARG A 48 5.44 23.04 -23.33
CA ARG A 48 5.52 24.47 -23.63
C ARG A 48 6.93 25.02 -23.35
N PHE A 49 7.50 24.70 -22.19
CA PHE A 49 8.87 25.07 -21.82
C PHE A 49 9.89 24.57 -22.86
N ASP A 50 9.84 23.28 -23.19
CA ASP A 50 10.75 22.64 -24.14
C ASP A 50 10.71 23.33 -25.51
N ARG A 51 9.51 23.64 -26.03
CA ARG A 51 9.36 24.36 -27.30
C ARG A 51 9.95 25.77 -27.26
N CYS A 52 9.84 26.48 -26.13
CA CYS A 52 10.40 27.82 -25.99
C CYS A 52 11.94 27.80 -26.00
N TYR A 53 12.55 26.83 -25.30
CA TYR A 53 14.01 26.73 -25.19
C TYR A 53 14.66 26.05 -26.40
N ALA A 54 13.97 25.12 -27.06
CA ALA A 54 14.44 24.52 -28.31
C ALA A 54 14.66 25.56 -29.42
N ARG A 55 13.82 26.60 -29.49
CA ARG A 55 14.01 27.74 -30.43
C ARG A 55 15.29 28.54 -30.16
N ARG A 56 15.87 28.41 -28.97
CA ARG A 56 17.13 29.04 -28.56
C ARG A 56 18.33 28.08 -28.64
N GLY A 57 18.13 26.87 -29.19
CA GLY A 57 19.15 25.83 -29.22
C GLY A 57 19.43 25.20 -27.84
N ILE A 58 18.61 25.49 -26.82
CA ILE A 58 18.76 24.94 -25.48
C ILE A 58 17.84 23.73 -25.36
N THR A 59 18.41 22.54 -25.46
CA THR A 59 17.71 21.26 -25.32
C THR A 59 18.55 20.32 -24.46
N PRO A 60 17.98 19.22 -23.93
CA PRO A 60 18.76 18.22 -23.21
C PRO A 60 19.94 17.68 -24.00
N ASP A 61 19.82 17.56 -25.33
CA ASP A 61 20.85 16.96 -26.19
C ASP A 61 21.91 17.97 -26.63
N THR A 62 21.55 19.25 -26.75
CA THR A 62 22.45 20.31 -27.24
C THR A 62 23.13 21.10 -26.13
N ASP A 63 22.44 21.33 -25.02
CA ASP A 63 22.92 22.15 -23.91
C ASP A 63 22.19 21.77 -22.60
N ILE A 64 22.54 20.59 -22.07
CA ILE A 64 21.90 20.03 -20.87
C ILE A 64 22.06 20.92 -19.64
N VAL A 65 23.19 21.63 -19.50
CA VAL A 65 23.48 22.47 -18.33
C VAL A 65 22.52 23.65 -18.29
N ASN A 66 22.41 24.40 -19.40
CA ASN A 66 21.48 25.52 -19.45
C ASN A 66 20.02 25.05 -19.45
N TYR A 67 19.72 23.89 -20.02
CA TYR A 67 18.39 23.30 -19.94
C TYR A 67 17.99 23.00 -18.49
N ILE A 68 18.85 22.33 -17.70
CA ILE A 68 18.59 22.03 -16.29
C ILE A 68 18.45 23.32 -15.48
N ASN A 69 19.34 24.28 -15.68
CA ASN A 69 19.28 25.57 -14.98
C ASN A 69 17.98 26.33 -15.30
N ALA A 70 17.61 26.41 -16.58
CA ALA A 70 16.35 27.03 -16.99
C ALA A 70 15.12 26.30 -16.45
N LYS A 71 15.16 24.96 -16.38
CA LYS A 71 14.08 24.13 -15.86
C LYS A 71 13.91 24.34 -14.35
N SER A 72 15.00 24.36 -13.59
CA SER A 72 14.97 24.54 -12.14
C SER A 72 14.49 25.93 -11.73
N MET A 73 14.81 26.95 -12.53
CA MET A 73 14.34 28.33 -12.29
C MET A 73 12.90 28.59 -12.76
N ASN A 74 12.23 27.62 -13.40
CA ASN A 74 10.84 27.80 -13.84
C ASN A 74 9.86 27.49 -12.69
N PRO A 75 9.17 28.50 -12.12
CA PRO A 75 8.31 28.30 -10.96
C PRO A 75 7.07 27.45 -11.28
N GLU A 76 6.55 27.53 -12.50
CA GLU A 76 5.37 26.78 -12.92
C GLU A 76 5.68 25.28 -13.04
N LEU A 77 6.82 24.93 -13.65
CA LEU A 77 7.27 23.54 -13.73
C LEU A 77 7.56 22.95 -12.35
N THR A 78 8.25 23.71 -11.50
CA THR A 78 8.54 23.29 -10.12
C THR A 78 7.25 23.07 -9.33
N PHE A 79 6.25 23.94 -9.49
CA PHE A 79 4.95 23.80 -8.85
C PHE A 79 4.23 22.52 -9.28
N TRP A 80 4.10 22.28 -10.59
CA TRP A 80 3.40 21.09 -11.08
C TRP A 80 4.14 19.81 -10.72
N TYR A 81 5.46 19.82 -10.79
CA TYR A 81 6.28 18.69 -10.37
C TYR A 81 6.09 18.38 -8.88
N ALA A 82 6.08 19.39 -8.00
CA ALA A 82 5.79 19.20 -6.58
C ALA A 82 4.39 18.62 -6.32
N LYS A 83 3.39 18.96 -7.15
CA LYS A 83 2.05 18.36 -7.08
C LYS A 83 2.05 16.90 -7.51
N VAL A 84 2.81 16.54 -8.55
CA VAL A 84 2.99 15.13 -8.96
C VAL A 84 3.65 14.34 -7.84
N GLU A 85 4.74 14.85 -7.25
CA GLU A 85 5.43 14.18 -6.14
C GLU A 85 4.51 13.96 -4.93
N HIS A 86 3.66 14.95 -4.61
CA HIS A 86 2.69 14.83 -3.53
C HIS A 86 1.76 13.63 -3.74
N PHE A 87 1.13 13.52 -4.91
CA PHE A 87 0.22 12.41 -5.19
C PHE A 87 0.94 11.06 -5.32
N GLN A 88 2.17 11.02 -5.84
CA GLN A 88 2.99 9.80 -5.82
C GLN A 88 3.22 9.30 -4.39
N ARG A 89 3.50 10.20 -3.45
CA ARG A 89 3.65 9.85 -2.02
C ARG A 89 2.34 9.35 -1.43
N GLU A 90 1.20 9.98 -1.75
CA GLU A 90 -0.11 9.53 -1.29
C GLU A 90 -0.48 8.14 -1.83
N VAL A 91 -0.31 7.89 -3.13
CA VAL A 91 -0.54 6.58 -3.75
C VAL A 91 0.33 5.51 -3.08
N ALA A 92 1.61 5.80 -2.88
CA ALA A 92 2.52 4.88 -2.19
C ALA A 92 2.08 4.61 -0.75
N ALA A 93 1.69 5.65 0.00
CA ALA A 93 1.27 5.52 1.40
C ALA A 93 -0.01 4.70 1.55
N TYR A 94 -1.08 5.03 0.80
CA TYR A 94 -2.35 4.32 0.88
C TYR A 94 -2.24 2.89 0.34
N GLY A 95 -1.49 2.69 -0.75
CA GLY A 95 -1.19 1.36 -1.29
C GLY A 95 -0.41 0.47 -0.30
N ALA A 96 0.61 1.03 0.35
CA ALA A 96 1.38 0.33 1.39
C ALA A 96 0.50 -0.02 2.60
N ALA A 97 -0.37 0.90 3.04
CA ALA A 97 -1.29 0.64 4.14
C ALA A 97 -2.25 -0.52 3.83
N LEU A 98 -2.86 -0.54 2.65
CA LEU A 98 -3.75 -1.61 2.21
C LEU A 98 -3.02 -2.95 2.09
N THR A 99 -1.81 -2.95 1.53
CA THR A 99 -0.96 -4.15 1.40
C THR A 99 -0.56 -4.68 2.76
N GLY A 100 -0.19 -3.81 3.70
CA GLY A 100 0.17 -4.16 5.07
C GLY A 100 -1.00 -4.77 5.83
N LEU A 101 -2.22 -4.24 5.65
CA LEU A 101 -3.43 -4.81 6.24
C LEU A 101 -3.74 -6.21 5.70
N ASP A 102 -3.58 -6.42 4.39
CA ASP A 102 -3.78 -7.74 3.78
C ASP A 102 -2.72 -8.75 4.24
N ALA A 103 -1.45 -8.34 4.33
CA ALA A 103 -0.37 -9.15 4.88
C ALA A 103 -0.61 -9.53 6.34
N ALA A 104 -1.01 -8.57 7.19
CA ALA A 104 -1.34 -8.82 8.58
C ALA A 104 -2.52 -9.81 8.72
N ARG A 105 -3.55 -9.68 7.86
CA ARG A 105 -4.67 -10.63 7.84
C ARG A 105 -4.22 -12.05 7.52
N ARG A 106 -3.31 -12.23 6.56
CA ARG A 106 -2.77 -13.56 6.20
C ARG A 106 -2.00 -14.19 7.35
N LEU A 107 -1.12 -13.42 8.00
CA LEU A 107 -0.33 -13.90 9.14
C LEU A 107 -1.21 -14.32 10.34
N LEU A 108 -2.20 -13.48 10.69
CA LEU A 108 -3.10 -13.78 11.80
C LEU A 108 -4.10 -14.91 11.50
N ALA A 109 -4.44 -15.13 10.23
CA ALA A 109 -5.29 -16.26 9.84
C ALA A 109 -4.54 -17.62 9.94
N ASP A 110 -3.23 -17.63 9.69
CA ASP A 110 -2.39 -18.83 9.73
C ASP A 110 -2.16 -19.32 11.19
N ASP A 111 -2.09 -18.39 12.15
CA ASP A 111 -2.03 -18.71 13.59
C ASP A 111 -3.35 -19.28 14.15
N GLY A 112 -4.47 -19.09 13.45
CA GLY A 112 -5.80 -19.61 13.83
C GLY A 112 -6.06 -21.05 13.43
N TYR A 113 -5.21 -21.67 12.59
CA TYR A 113 -5.44 -23.01 12.04
C TYR A 113 -4.76 -24.14 12.84
N ARG A 114 -4.14 -23.87 13.99
CA ARG A 114 -3.45 -24.90 14.80
C ARG A 114 -4.19 -25.41 16.04
N VAL A 115 -5.46 -25.11 16.22
CA VAL A 115 -6.27 -25.71 17.29
C VAL A 115 -7.66 -26.06 16.78
N ASP A 116 -7.80 -27.25 16.19
CA ASP A 116 -8.60 -28.33 16.78
C ASP A 116 -8.38 -29.62 15.98
N ASP A 117 -7.39 -30.42 16.38
CA ASP A 117 -7.48 -31.85 16.16
C ASP A 117 -7.28 -32.53 17.52
N ARG A 118 -8.24 -32.26 18.42
CA ARG A 118 -8.61 -33.26 19.43
C ARG A 118 -9.06 -34.50 18.67
N THR A 119 -8.07 -35.31 18.30
CA THR A 119 -8.24 -36.70 17.91
C THR A 119 -8.85 -37.41 19.11
N ARG A 120 -10.17 -37.35 19.23
CA ARG A 120 -10.95 -38.17 20.13
C ARG A 120 -10.98 -39.56 19.49
N PRO A 121 -10.27 -40.58 20.01
CA PRO A 121 -10.42 -41.92 19.49
C PRO A 121 -11.85 -42.39 19.76
N ARG A 122 -12.65 -42.35 18.70
CA ARG A 122 -13.85 -43.13 18.50
C ARG A 122 -13.44 -44.60 18.53
N ASN A 123 -13.61 -45.29 19.67
CA ASN A 123 -13.86 -46.73 19.69
C ASN A 123 -14.32 -47.22 21.09
N GLY A 124 -15.55 -47.72 21.12
CA GLY A 124 -16.18 -48.34 22.28
C GLY A 124 -17.58 -48.87 21.98
N ARG A 125 -17.73 -49.58 20.85
CA ARG A 125 -18.76 -50.63 20.63
C ARG A 125 -18.85 -51.48 21.92
N ARG A 126 -19.98 -51.92 22.47
CA ARG A 126 -21.25 -52.44 21.92
C ARG A 126 -22.21 -52.55 23.11
N ALA A 127 -23.38 -51.92 23.04
CA ALA A 127 -24.52 -52.37 23.83
C ALA A 127 -25.22 -53.45 22.99
N LEU A 128 -25.22 -54.69 23.47
CA LEU A 128 -26.04 -55.77 22.93
C LEU A 128 -26.84 -56.40 24.06
N ASN A 129 -28.16 -56.34 23.84
CA ASN A 129 -29.19 -57.28 24.22
C ASN A 129 -29.91 -57.13 25.58
N ARG A 130 -31.16 -56.70 25.38
CA ARG A 130 -32.39 -56.91 26.15
C ARG A 130 -32.86 -58.38 26.00
N VAL A 131 -33.63 -58.83 26.99
CA VAL A 131 -34.54 -60.01 27.07
C VAL A 131 -33.98 -61.23 27.80
N GLY A 132 -34.64 -61.58 28.93
CA GLY A 132 -34.45 -62.78 29.74
C GLY A 132 -34.69 -62.48 31.22
#